data_AF-A0A0S4U461-F1
#
_entry.id   AF-A0A0S4U461-F1
#
_cell.length_a   1.000
_cell.length_b   1.000
_cell.length_c   1.000
_cell.angle_alpha   90.00
_cell.angle_beta   90.00
_cell.angle_gamma   90.00
#
_symmetry.space_group_name_H-M   'P 1'
#
loop_
_entity.id
_entity.type
_entity.pdbx_description
1 polymer ?
#
loop_
_entity_poly.entity_id
_entity_poly.type
_entity_poly.pdbx_seq_one_letter_code
_entity_poly.pdbx_strand_id
1 'polypeptide(L)'
;MILYPAGSQWTRCFEADLPASELAARLVSKHEFTRAMLFQPFGHGRGAVIATRGHMLVMAVETDGERTVFTVAPTVQLQNLLWSLSNGYTSQWSEAELKALTACTTFPEVLDLARTQFFAAVRSFERALAGKPEVDVVVTYDDSHEVLEIPGGYYMTGFSGEGAPCDLSN
;
A
#
# COMPACT_ATOMS: atom_id res chain seq x y z
N MET A 1 -21.96 8.33 8.18
CA MET A 1 -20.90 7.77 9.04
C MET A 1 -21.25 6.33 9.41
N ILE A 2 -20.42 5.36 9.04
CA ILE A 2 -20.63 3.94 9.34
C ILE A 2 -20.29 3.70 10.82
N LEU A 3 -21.20 3.11 11.58
CA LEU A 3 -20.95 2.67 12.95
C LEU A 3 -20.24 1.32 12.91
N TYR A 4 -18.92 1.36 13.15
CA TYR A 4 -18.08 0.17 13.22
C TYR A 4 -18.12 -0.41 14.64
N PRO A 5 -18.45 -1.71 14.81
CA PRO A 5 -18.55 -2.33 16.13
C PRO A 5 -17.31 -2.11 17.00
N ALA A 6 -16.11 -2.23 16.44
CA ALA A 6 -14.86 -2.11 17.20
C ALA A 6 -14.51 -0.67 17.63
N GLY A 7 -15.27 0.33 17.20
CA GLY A 7 -15.00 1.75 17.45
C GLY A 7 -14.15 2.42 16.37
N SER A 8 -14.15 3.76 16.38
CA SER A 8 -13.54 4.59 15.34
C SER A 8 -12.01 4.48 15.23
N GLN A 9 -11.34 3.97 16.28
CA GLN A 9 -9.89 3.74 16.25
C GLN A 9 -9.46 2.75 15.16
N TRP A 10 -10.34 1.83 14.77
CA TRP A 10 -10.11 0.78 13.76
C TRP A 10 -10.63 1.18 12.38
N THR A 11 -10.76 2.48 12.13
CA THR A 11 -11.27 2.98 10.86
C THR A 11 -10.47 4.20 10.45
N ARG A 12 -10.11 4.27 9.17
CA ARG A 12 -9.59 5.48 8.55
C ARG A 12 -10.40 5.80 7.30
N CYS A 13 -10.90 7.03 7.25
CA CYS A 13 -11.66 7.55 6.12
C CYS A 13 -10.78 8.52 5.34
N PHE A 14 -10.87 8.44 4.02
CA PHE A 14 -10.13 9.29 3.10
C PHE A 14 -11.08 9.79 2.04
N GLU A 15 -10.88 11.01 1.60
CA GLU A 15 -11.63 11.60 0.52
C GLU A 15 -10.66 11.99 -0.59
N ALA A 16 -10.94 11.57 -1.81
CA ALA A 16 -10.05 11.80 -2.93
C ALA A 16 -10.80 11.88 -4.26
N ASP A 17 -10.27 12.71 -5.16
CA ASP A 17 -10.72 12.86 -6.54
C ASP A 17 -10.14 11.71 -7.38
N LEU A 18 -10.54 10.50 -7.05
CA LEU A 18 -10.09 9.27 -7.68
C LEU A 18 -11.26 8.27 -7.77
N PRO A 19 -11.57 7.74 -8.97
CA PRO A 19 -12.56 6.69 -9.12
C PRO A 19 -12.19 5.43 -8.33
N ALA A 20 -13.17 4.81 -7.68
CA ALA A 20 -12.94 3.61 -6.88
C ALA A 20 -12.32 2.44 -7.66
N SER A 21 -12.68 2.31 -8.95
CA SER A 21 -12.16 1.28 -9.85
C SER A 21 -10.66 1.44 -10.12
N GLU A 22 -10.18 2.69 -10.21
CA GLU A 22 -8.78 3.03 -10.41
C GLU A 22 -7.97 2.75 -9.15
N LEU A 23 -8.44 3.18 -7.98
CA LEU A 23 -7.76 2.89 -6.72
C LEU A 23 -7.65 1.37 -6.48
N ALA A 24 -8.72 0.62 -6.75
CA ALA A 24 -8.69 -0.83 -6.65
C ALA A 24 -7.63 -1.47 -7.56
N ALA A 25 -7.44 -0.93 -8.78
CA ALA A 25 -6.40 -1.42 -9.69
C ALA A 25 -4.98 -1.12 -9.15
N ARG A 26 -4.76 0.06 -8.56
CA ARG A 26 -3.48 0.42 -7.93
C ARG A 26 -3.15 -0.49 -6.75
N LEU A 27 -4.13 -0.71 -5.86
CA LEU A 27 -3.98 -1.58 -4.69
C LEU A 27 -3.62 -3.02 -5.07
N VAL A 28 -4.26 -3.56 -6.10
CA VAL A 28 -4.03 -4.94 -6.54
C VAL A 28 -2.69 -5.10 -7.26
N SER A 29 -2.30 -4.12 -8.07
CA SER A 29 -1.08 -4.21 -8.87
C SER A 29 0.21 -4.03 -8.07
N LYS A 30 0.21 -3.18 -7.03
CA LYS A 30 1.44 -2.75 -6.35
C LYS A 30 1.45 -2.89 -4.82
N HIS A 31 0.34 -3.32 -4.20
CA HIS A 31 0.19 -3.30 -2.73
C HIS A 31 -0.35 -4.60 -2.12
N GLU A 32 -0.31 -5.71 -2.87
CA GLU A 32 -0.70 -7.05 -2.39
C GLU A 32 -2.17 -7.16 -1.93
N PHE A 33 -3.03 -6.25 -2.40
CA PHE A 33 -4.47 -6.40 -2.20
C PHE A 33 -5.04 -7.35 -3.25
N THR A 34 -6.14 -8.00 -2.89
CA THR A 34 -6.97 -8.77 -3.81
C THR A 34 -8.20 -7.96 -4.17
N ARG A 35 -8.60 -7.98 -5.45
CA ARG A 35 -9.81 -7.30 -5.92
C ARG A 35 -11.05 -7.95 -5.31
N ALA A 36 -11.99 -7.13 -4.84
CA ALA A 36 -13.25 -7.61 -4.30
C ALA A 36 -14.43 -7.39 -5.26
N MET A 37 -15.52 -8.14 -5.04
CA MET A 37 -16.74 -8.12 -5.85
C MET A 37 -17.76 -7.06 -5.40
N LEU A 38 -17.34 -5.94 -4.81
CA LEU A 38 -18.21 -4.81 -4.43
C LEU A 38 -19.35 -5.18 -3.44
N PHE A 39 -19.16 -6.21 -2.62
CA PHE A 39 -20.13 -6.57 -1.57
C PHE A 39 -20.09 -5.57 -0.41
N GLN A 40 -21.18 -5.47 0.35
CA GLN A 40 -21.36 -4.49 1.43
C GLN A 40 -21.48 -5.18 2.80
N PRO A 41 -20.37 -5.48 3.48
CA PRO A 41 -20.37 -6.34 4.67
C PRO A 41 -21.01 -5.69 5.90
N PHE A 42 -21.10 -4.36 5.94
CA PHE A 42 -21.69 -3.64 7.07
C PHE A 42 -23.17 -3.30 6.86
N GLY A 43 -23.78 -3.75 5.76
CA GLY A 43 -25.16 -3.47 5.39
C GLY A 43 -25.27 -2.55 4.17
N HIS A 44 -26.48 -2.44 3.63
CA HIS A 44 -26.73 -1.66 2.42
C HIS A 44 -26.36 -0.17 2.62
N GLY A 45 -25.69 0.42 1.63
CA GLY A 45 -25.30 1.84 1.66
C GLY A 45 -24.16 2.18 2.63
N ARG A 46 -23.48 1.17 3.20
CA ARG A 46 -22.35 1.34 4.13
C ARG A 46 -21.01 1.00 3.49
N GLY A 47 -20.91 1.33 2.21
CA GLY A 47 -19.73 1.14 1.38
C GLY A 47 -19.56 -0.26 0.81
N ALA A 48 -19.11 -0.28 -0.44
CA ALA A 48 -18.79 -1.48 -1.19
C ALA A 48 -17.30 -1.79 -1.08
N VAL A 49 -16.95 -3.04 -0.77
CA VAL A 49 -15.56 -3.48 -0.68
C VAL A 49 -14.96 -3.54 -2.09
N ILE A 50 -13.91 -2.75 -2.32
CA ILE A 50 -13.21 -2.69 -3.61
C ILE A 50 -11.95 -3.54 -3.61
N ALA A 51 -11.34 -3.74 -2.44
CA ALA A 51 -10.12 -4.51 -2.29
C ALA A 51 -9.96 -5.05 -0.86
N THR A 52 -9.23 -6.16 -0.69
CA THR A 52 -8.95 -6.78 0.62
C THR A 52 -7.47 -7.15 0.75
N ARG A 53 -6.93 -7.11 1.98
CA ARG A 53 -5.58 -7.60 2.32
C ARG A 53 -5.61 -8.16 3.74
N GLY A 54 -5.36 -9.46 3.89
CA GLY A 54 -5.52 -10.12 5.20
C GLY A 54 -6.93 -9.91 5.76
N HIS A 55 -7.02 -9.46 7.00
CA HIS A 55 -8.28 -9.11 7.67
C HIS A 55 -8.67 -7.63 7.49
N MET A 56 -8.13 -6.95 6.48
CA MET A 56 -8.44 -5.55 6.18
C MET A 56 -9.24 -5.41 4.88
N LEU A 57 -10.21 -4.51 4.93
CA LEU A 57 -11.10 -4.14 3.84
C LEU A 57 -10.83 -2.70 3.43
N VAL A 58 -10.80 -2.46 2.12
CA VAL A 58 -10.90 -1.12 1.54
C VAL A 58 -12.26 -1.00 0.89
N MET A 59 -13.02 0.02 1.28
CA MET A 59 -14.38 0.26 0.83
C MET A 59 -14.51 1.63 0.17
N ALA A 60 -15.35 1.72 -0.84
CA ALA A 60 -15.87 2.98 -1.36
C ALA A 60 -17.25 3.22 -0.74
N VAL A 61 -17.39 4.27 0.07
CA VAL A 61 -18.59 4.57 0.87
C VAL A 61 -19.55 5.46 0.11
N GLU A 62 -19.02 6.54 -0.46
CA GLU A 62 -19.76 7.50 -1.27
C GLU A 62 -18.95 7.77 -2.53
N THR A 63 -19.63 7.90 -3.68
CA THR A 63 -19.01 8.23 -4.95
C THR A 63 -19.94 9.11 -5.75
N ASP A 64 -19.39 10.18 -6.32
CA ASP A 64 -20.08 11.04 -7.28
C ASP A 64 -19.60 10.81 -8.74
N GLY A 65 -18.68 9.86 -8.93
CA GLY A 65 -18.07 9.53 -10.22
C GLY A 65 -16.61 9.99 -10.34
N GLU A 66 -16.28 11.16 -9.81
CA GLU A 66 -14.92 11.74 -9.85
C GLU A 66 -14.27 11.69 -8.46
N ARG A 67 -15.04 12.01 -7.43
CA ARG A 67 -14.67 11.96 -6.02
C ARG A 67 -15.26 10.73 -5.36
N THR A 68 -14.43 10.10 -4.54
CA THR A 68 -14.83 8.92 -3.76
C THR A 68 -14.37 9.06 -2.32
N VAL A 69 -15.28 8.81 -1.39
CA VAL A 69 -14.97 8.63 0.03
C VAL A 69 -14.61 7.17 0.25
N PHE A 70 -13.35 6.94 0.59
CA PHE A 70 -12.82 5.62 0.90
C PHE A 70 -12.78 5.37 2.40
N THR A 71 -12.83 4.11 2.79
CA THR A 71 -12.64 3.70 4.17
C THR A 71 -11.84 2.42 4.25
N VAL A 72 -10.83 2.42 5.13
CA VAL A 72 -10.06 1.23 5.51
C VAL A 72 -10.54 0.78 6.88
N ALA A 73 -10.97 -0.47 6.99
CA ALA A 73 -11.43 -1.05 8.25
C ALA A 73 -11.19 -2.57 8.29
N PRO A 74 -11.11 -3.19 9.49
CA PRO A 74 -11.08 -4.64 9.62
C PRO A 74 -12.35 -5.30 9.08
N THR A 75 -12.25 -6.60 8.75
CA THR A 75 -13.41 -7.44 8.42
C THR A 75 -14.43 -7.47 9.56
N VAL A 76 -15.69 -7.77 9.25
CA VAL A 76 -16.77 -7.86 10.25
C VAL A 76 -16.40 -8.83 11.38
N GLN A 77 -15.81 -9.97 11.03
CA GLN A 77 -15.37 -10.97 11.99
C GLN A 77 -14.31 -10.40 12.95
N LEU A 78 -13.29 -9.74 12.42
CA LEU A 78 -12.24 -9.14 13.25
C LEU A 78 -12.79 -7.98 14.09
N GLN A 79 -13.74 -7.20 13.57
CA GLN A 79 -14.39 -6.15 14.36
C GLN A 79 -15.21 -6.70 15.53
N ASN A 80 -15.89 -7.83 15.36
CA ASN A 80 -16.63 -8.48 16.45
C ASN A 80 -15.68 -8.98 17.55
N LEU A 81 -14.52 -9.53 17.18
CA LEU A 81 -13.48 -9.94 18.13
C LEU A 81 -12.91 -8.73 18.89
N LEU A 82 -12.57 -7.66 18.19
CA LEU A 82 -12.03 -6.43 18.78
C LEU A 82 -13.04 -5.73 19.69
N TRP A 83 -14.32 -5.74 19.32
CA TRP A 83 -15.40 -5.26 20.18
C TRP A 83 -15.53 -6.11 21.44
N SER A 84 -15.48 -7.44 21.30
CA SER A 84 -15.56 -8.37 22.43
C SER A 84 -14.40 -8.15 23.41
N LEU A 85 -13.19 -7.94 22.89
CA LEU A 85 -12.02 -7.59 23.71
C LEU A 85 -12.22 -6.28 24.48
N SER A 86 -12.71 -5.25 23.81
CA SER A 86 -12.87 -3.91 24.40
C SER A 86 -13.97 -3.83 25.46
N ASN A 87 -14.94 -4.76 25.42
CA ASN A 87 -16.10 -4.78 26.32
C ASN A 87 -16.05 -5.93 27.34
N GLY A 88 -14.95 -6.67 27.43
CA GLY A 88 -14.79 -7.76 28.40
C GLY A 88 -15.58 -9.04 28.07
N TYR A 89 -15.95 -9.24 26.81
CA TYR A 89 -16.67 -10.43 26.32
C TYR A 89 -15.75 -11.47 25.66
N THR A 90 -14.47 -11.48 25.99
CA THR A 90 -13.50 -12.44 25.42
C THR A 90 -13.85 -13.89 25.72
N SER A 91 -14.51 -14.16 26.85
CA SER A 91 -14.93 -15.51 27.26
C SER A 91 -16.03 -16.12 26.39
N GLN A 92 -16.66 -15.34 25.49
CA GLN A 92 -17.66 -15.85 24.54
C GLN A 92 -17.02 -16.59 23.36
N TRP A 93 -15.70 -16.48 23.19
CA TRP A 93 -14.97 -17.04 22.07
C TRP A 93 -14.06 -18.16 22.56
N SER A 94 -14.19 -19.33 21.95
CA SER A 94 -13.28 -20.44 22.15
C SER A 94 -11.96 -20.23 21.39
N GLU A 95 -10.89 -20.88 21.86
CA GLU A 95 -9.60 -20.91 21.15
C GLU A 95 -9.75 -21.42 19.71
N ALA A 96 -10.60 -22.42 19.49
CA ALA A 96 -10.87 -22.98 18.16
C ALA A 96 -11.51 -21.93 17.22
N GLU A 97 -12.42 -21.11 17.72
CA GLU A 97 -13.02 -20.01 16.94
C GLU A 97 -12.00 -18.93 16.63
N LEU A 98 -11.15 -18.54 17.59
CA LEU A 98 -10.08 -17.57 17.35
C LEU A 98 -9.14 -18.08 16.24
N LYS A 99 -8.75 -19.34 16.32
CA LYS A 99 -7.86 -19.97 15.34
C LYS A 99 -8.52 -20.07 13.96
N ALA A 100 -9.80 -20.41 13.89
CA ALA A 100 -10.53 -20.46 12.63
C ALA A 100 -10.68 -19.08 11.96
N LEU A 101 -10.87 -18.01 12.76
CA LEU A 101 -11.13 -16.66 12.25
C LEU A 101 -9.85 -15.87 11.95
N THR A 102 -8.78 -16.10 12.70
CA THR A 102 -7.58 -15.24 12.70
C THR A 102 -6.26 -15.99 12.68
N ALA A 103 -6.29 -17.33 12.77
CA ALA A 103 -5.12 -18.19 13.02
C ALA A 103 -4.40 -17.96 14.36
N CYS A 104 -4.88 -17.05 15.21
CA CYS A 104 -4.39 -16.84 16.57
C CYS A 104 -5.11 -17.75 17.59
N THR A 105 -4.47 -18.04 18.71
CA THR A 105 -5.09 -18.83 19.80
C THR A 105 -5.46 -17.96 21.00
N THR A 106 -4.92 -16.74 21.09
CA THR A 106 -5.20 -15.84 22.22
C THR A 106 -5.63 -14.44 21.75
N PHE A 107 -6.43 -13.75 22.57
CA PHE A 107 -6.85 -12.38 22.28
C PHE A 107 -5.71 -11.35 22.19
N PRO A 108 -4.63 -11.43 22.99
CA PRO A 108 -3.46 -10.58 22.81
C PRO A 108 -2.83 -10.72 21.41
N GLU A 109 -2.73 -11.94 20.89
CA GLU A 109 -2.25 -12.18 19.52
C GLU A 109 -3.21 -11.60 18.48
N VAL A 110 -4.52 -11.76 18.67
CA VAL A 110 -5.53 -11.15 17.78
C VAL A 110 -5.40 -9.63 17.73
N LEU A 111 -5.16 -8.99 18.88
CA LEU A 111 -4.97 -7.55 18.96
C LEU A 111 -3.70 -7.10 18.23
N ASP A 112 -2.60 -7.83 18.40
CA ASP A 112 -1.33 -7.54 17.75
C ASP A 112 -1.42 -7.72 16.23
N LEU A 113 -2.03 -8.82 15.78
CA LEU A 113 -2.35 -9.09 14.38
C LEU A 113 -3.19 -7.94 13.78
N ALA A 114 -4.27 -7.56 14.47
CA ALA A 114 -5.16 -6.50 14.01
C ALA A 114 -4.43 -5.17 13.85
N ARG A 115 -3.62 -4.78 14.85
CA ARG A 115 -2.81 -3.54 14.78
C ARG A 115 -1.86 -3.58 13.61
N THR A 116 -1.08 -4.65 13.49
CA THR A 116 -0.06 -4.81 12.44
C THR A 116 -0.69 -4.73 11.06
N GLN A 117 -1.75 -5.49 10.81
CA GLN A 117 -2.42 -5.49 9.52
C GLN A 117 -3.13 -4.16 9.24
N PHE A 118 -3.75 -3.53 10.23
CA PHE A 118 -4.45 -2.26 10.05
C PHE A 118 -3.47 -1.14 9.66
N PHE A 119 -2.36 -0.99 10.39
CA PHE A 119 -1.35 0.02 10.06
C PHE A 119 -0.68 -0.26 8.71
N ALA A 120 -0.40 -1.53 8.39
CA ALA A 120 0.12 -1.89 7.08
C ALA A 120 -0.86 -1.53 5.96
N ALA A 121 -2.14 -1.88 6.09
CA ALA A 121 -3.16 -1.59 5.09
C ALA A 121 -3.38 -0.09 4.90
N VAL A 122 -3.42 0.70 5.99
CA VAL A 122 -3.54 2.16 5.92
C VAL A 122 -2.33 2.78 5.21
N ARG A 123 -1.11 2.37 5.56
CA ARG A 123 0.11 2.84 4.88
C ARG A 123 0.08 2.51 3.38
N SER A 124 -0.27 1.28 3.02
CA SER A 124 -0.40 0.87 1.63
C SER A 124 -1.43 1.69 0.88
N PHE A 125 -2.57 1.93 1.51
CA PHE A 125 -3.65 2.72 0.96
C PHE A 125 -3.19 4.16 0.67
N GLU A 126 -2.55 4.82 1.63
CA GLU A 126 -2.03 6.19 1.45
C GLU A 126 -1.01 6.27 0.32
N ARG A 127 -0.13 5.25 0.21
CA ARG A 127 0.85 5.18 -0.88
C ARG A 127 0.19 4.93 -2.24
N ALA A 128 -0.79 4.03 -2.32
CA ALA A 128 -1.55 3.77 -3.53
C ALA A 128 -2.33 5.01 -4.00
N LEU A 129 -2.89 5.75 -3.04
CA LEU A 129 -3.57 7.02 -3.28
C LEU A 129 -2.61 8.06 -3.87
N ALA A 130 -1.41 8.17 -3.29
CA ALA A 130 -0.33 9.02 -3.80
C ALA A 130 0.35 8.49 -5.08
N GLY A 131 -0.08 7.35 -5.63
CA GLY A 131 0.51 6.74 -6.83
C GLY A 131 1.90 6.12 -6.62
N LYS A 132 2.33 5.91 -5.37
CA LYS A 132 3.63 5.33 -4.99
C LYS A 132 3.53 3.81 -4.83
N PRO A 133 4.60 3.03 -5.12
CA PRO A 133 4.64 1.59 -4.87
C PRO A 133 4.58 1.27 -3.36
N GLU A 134 4.27 0.03 -2.96
CA GLU A 134 4.21 -0.37 -1.54
C GLU A 134 5.53 -0.18 -0.80
N VAL A 135 6.64 -0.51 -1.46
CA VAL A 135 8.00 -0.36 -0.94
C VAL A 135 8.73 0.63 -1.84
N ASP A 136 9.48 1.55 -1.24
CA ASP A 136 10.37 2.42 -2.00
C ASP A 136 11.42 1.55 -2.69
N VAL A 137 11.53 1.66 -4.02
CA VAL A 137 12.54 0.93 -4.78
C VAL A 137 13.89 1.51 -4.37
N VAL A 138 14.65 0.78 -3.57
CA VAL A 138 16.06 1.08 -3.33
C VAL A 138 16.78 0.70 -4.62
N VAL A 139 17.06 1.69 -5.47
CA VAL A 139 17.95 1.50 -6.61
C VAL A 139 19.36 1.40 -6.04
N THR A 140 19.84 0.19 -5.81
CA THR A 140 21.28 -0.03 -5.61
C THR A 140 21.94 0.11 -6.97
N TYR A 141 22.66 1.20 -7.18
CA TYR A 141 23.61 1.29 -8.28
C TYR A 141 24.70 0.23 -8.03
N ASP A 142 24.74 -0.77 -8.90
CA ASP A 142 25.85 -1.70 -8.96
C ASP A 142 27.02 -0.99 -9.64
N ASP A 143 27.90 -0.41 -8.83
CA ASP A 143 29.11 0.31 -9.26
C ASP A 143 30.20 -0.64 -9.83
N SER A 144 29.89 -1.94 -10.02
CA SER A 144 30.86 -2.95 -10.44
C SER A 144 31.04 -3.10 -11.96
N HIS A 145 30.37 -2.29 -12.77
CA HIS A 145 30.47 -2.36 -14.23
C HIS A 145 30.65 -0.99 -14.90
N GLU A 146 31.81 -0.35 -14.71
CA GLU A 146 32.48 0.39 -15.80
C GLU A 146 33.95 0.67 -15.49
N VAL A 147 34.85 -0.21 -15.95
CA VAL A 147 36.16 0.25 -16.45
C VAL A 147 36.21 -0.15 -17.91
N LEU A 148 35.78 0.77 -18.77
CA LEU A 148 36.10 0.69 -20.18
C LEU A 148 37.62 0.90 -20.28
N GLU A 149 38.40 -0.18 -20.25
CA GLU A 149 39.85 -0.12 -20.41
C GLU A 149 40.17 0.43 -21.80
N ILE A 150 40.52 1.72 -21.85
CA ILE A 150 41.07 2.34 -23.06
C ILE A 150 42.43 1.67 -23.30
N PRO A 151 42.65 0.97 -24.44
CA PRO A 151 43.93 0.34 -24.71
C PRO A 151 45.05 1.38 -24.71
N GLY A 152 46.13 1.11 -23.97
CA GLY A 152 47.22 2.06 -23.68
C GLY A 152 48.07 2.55 -24.87
N GLY A 153 47.59 2.41 -26.11
CA GLY A 153 48.26 2.85 -27.34
C GLY A 153 47.82 4.22 -27.85
N TYR A 154 46.87 4.91 -27.20
CA TYR A 154 46.32 6.18 -27.71
C TYR A 154 47.08 7.45 -27.27
N TYR A 155 48.11 7.32 -26.44
CA TYR A 155 48.92 8.46 -25.96
C TYR A 155 50.37 8.35 -26.44
N MET A 156 50.61 8.49 -27.75
CA MET A 156 51.83 9.11 -28.32
C MET A 156 51.91 8.90 -29.84
N THR A 157 51.36 9.86 -30.58
CA THR A 157 51.95 10.39 -31.82
C THR A 157 51.57 11.87 -31.80
N GLY A 158 52.37 12.73 -31.19
CA GLY A 158 53.62 13.16 -31.79
C GLY A 158 53.34 14.47 -32.54
N PHE A 159 53.26 15.56 -31.76
CA PHE A 159 53.43 16.92 -32.26
C PHE A 159 54.78 16.97 -32.99
N SER A 160 54.75 16.94 -34.32
CA SER A 160 55.85 17.44 -35.16
C SER A 160 55.34 18.68 -35.86
N GLY A 161 55.90 19.82 -35.46
CA GLY A 161 55.52 21.13 -35.97
C GLY A 161 56.00 21.37 -37.39
N GLU A 162 55.20 22.10 -38.14
CA GLU A 162 55.66 23.00 -39.19
C GLU A 162 54.65 24.15 -39.30
N GLY A 163 55.16 25.37 -39.24
CA GLY A 163 54.33 26.58 -39.13
C GLY A 163 53.59 26.93 -40.41
N ALA A 164 52.40 27.50 -40.24
CA ALA A 164 51.83 28.45 -41.18
C ALA A 164 51.02 29.51 -40.39
N PRO A 165 51.19 30.81 -40.69
CA PRO A 165 50.53 31.91 -39.99
C PRO A 165 49.06 32.03 -40.40
N CYS A 166 48.18 32.26 -39.42
CA CYS A 166 46.81 32.66 -39.70
C CYS A 166 46.80 34.14 -40.10
N ASP A 167 46.79 34.41 -41.40
CA ASP A 167 46.45 35.74 -41.93
C ASP A 167 44.99 36.05 -41.61
N LEU A 168 44.78 37.01 -40.71
CA LEU A 168 43.54 37.76 -40.58
C LEU A 168 43.67 39.00 -41.46
N SER A 169 43.01 39.00 -42.61
CA SER A 169 42.76 40.21 -43.39
C SER A 169 41.27 40.43 -43.54
N ASN A 170 40.91 41.69 -43.28
CA ASN A 170 39.63 42.36 -43.39
C ASN A 170 39.15 42.43 -44.85
#